data_AF-A0A454WJY7-F1
#
_entry.id   AF-A0A454WJY7-F1
#
_cell.length_a   1.000
_cell.length_b   1.000
_cell.length_c   1.000
_cell.angle_alpha   90.00
_cell.angle_beta   90.00
_cell.angle_gamma   90.00
#
_symmetry.space_group_name_H-M   'P 1'
#
loop_
_entity.id
_entity.type
_entity.pdbx_description
1 polymer ?
#
loop_
_entity_poly.entity_id
_entity_poly.type
_entity_poly.pdbx_seq_one_letter_code
_entity_poly.pdbx_strand_id
1 'polypeptide(L)'
;MPESKRYPEVESEYTVVLERYNTVLDELFAGADVYVITPTWTTEAEVPPVKPGTEYWQSLLVVDDPDPEFRTYCHLFTTRRPWQRGCVDDLLRDTADDKVAGILITDTRMQRIHHPYDGGADVFLTTSDERDQMRDRHVDWLSSHPSGL
;
A
#
# COMPACT_ATOMS: atom_id res chain seq x y z
N MET A 1 4.70 12.83 6.23
CA MET A 1 3.92 13.85 6.98
C MET A 1 4.46 15.25 6.67
N PRO A 2 3.85 16.36 7.15
CA PRO A 2 4.51 17.67 7.11
C PRO A 2 5.94 17.60 7.65
N GLU A 3 6.83 18.44 7.10
CA GLU A 3 8.24 18.53 7.51
C GLU A 3 9.02 17.20 7.39
N SER A 4 8.60 16.31 6.49
CA SER A 4 9.21 14.97 6.32
C SER A 4 9.17 14.12 7.59
N LYS A 5 8.25 14.37 8.54
CA LYS A 5 8.03 13.45 9.67
C LYS A 5 7.60 12.07 9.12
N ARG A 6 8.16 11.00 9.68
CA ARG A 6 7.90 9.62 9.25
C ARG A 6 6.69 9.01 9.95
N TYR A 7 6.69 9.00 11.28
CA TYR A 7 5.67 8.32 12.08
C TYR A 7 4.68 9.30 12.72
N PRO A 8 3.37 9.07 12.63
CA PRO A 8 2.40 9.74 13.48
C PRO A 8 2.54 9.25 14.93
N GLU A 9 2.39 10.16 15.89
CA GLU A 9 2.49 9.89 17.34
C GLU A 9 1.20 10.24 18.09
N VAL A 10 0.34 11.06 17.49
CA VAL A 10 -0.92 11.53 18.07
C VAL A 10 -2.07 11.45 17.06
N GLU A 11 -3.31 11.38 17.52
CA GLU A 11 -4.49 11.23 16.64
C GLU A 11 -4.64 12.33 15.59
N SER A 12 -4.25 13.57 15.91
CA SER A 12 -4.25 14.65 14.92
C SER A 12 -3.27 14.41 13.77
N GLU A 13 -2.16 13.72 14.03
CA GLU A 13 -1.20 13.34 13.00
C GLU A 13 -1.72 12.18 12.16
N TYR A 14 -2.35 11.17 12.77
CA TYR A 14 -3.05 10.13 12.01
C TYR A 14 -4.15 10.71 11.12
N THR A 15 -4.89 11.71 11.60
CA THR A 15 -5.88 12.41 10.78
C THR A 15 -5.24 13.00 9.53
N VAL A 16 -4.07 13.62 9.64
CA VAL A 16 -3.33 14.17 8.49
C VAL A 16 -2.83 13.06 7.56
N VAL A 17 -2.29 11.95 8.09
CA VAL A 17 -1.84 10.80 7.30
C VAL A 17 -3.00 10.23 6.48
N LEU A 18 -4.10 9.89 7.15
CA LEU A 18 -5.27 9.29 6.52
C LEU A 18 -5.92 10.23 5.52
N GLU A 19 -5.97 11.53 5.82
CA GLU A 19 -6.48 12.54 4.89
C GLU A 19 -5.66 12.59 3.59
N ARG A 20 -4.33 12.58 3.68
CA ARG A 20 -3.44 12.59 2.50
C ARG A 20 -3.57 11.30 1.69
N TYR A 21 -3.51 10.13 2.33
CA TYR A 21 -3.68 8.86 1.62
C TYR A 21 -5.04 8.75 0.95
N ASN A 22 -6.13 9.05 1.66
CA ASN A 22 -7.46 8.97 1.06
C ASN A 22 -7.67 9.99 -0.06
N THR A 23 -7.04 11.16 0.00
CA THR A 23 -7.11 12.15 -1.10
C THR A 23 -6.49 11.59 -2.38
N VAL A 24 -5.31 10.97 -2.27
CA VAL A 24 -4.67 10.28 -3.39
C VAL A 24 -5.53 9.11 -3.88
N LEU A 25 -6.05 8.28 -2.98
CA LEU A 25 -6.87 7.13 -3.34
C LEU A 25 -8.20 7.53 -3.99
N ASP A 26 -8.83 8.62 -3.55
CA ASP A 26 -10.03 9.16 -4.19
C ASP A 26 -9.75 9.61 -5.63
N GLU A 27 -8.63 10.29 -5.88
CA GLU A 27 -8.24 10.66 -7.26
C GLU A 27 -8.02 9.44 -8.15
N LEU A 28 -7.50 8.35 -7.60
CA LEU A 28 -7.20 7.13 -8.35
C LEU A 28 -8.45 6.29 -8.63
N PHE A 29 -9.35 6.18 -7.64
CA PHE A 29 -10.33 5.09 -7.55
C PHE A 29 -11.79 5.53 -7.29
N ALA A 30 -12.09 6.83 -7.22
CA ALA A 30 -13.47 7.29 -7.04
C ALA A 30 -14.43 6.67 -8.06
N GLY A 31 -15.50 6.03 -7.55
CA GLY A 31 -16.52 5.38 -8.37
C GLY A 31 -16.12 4.02 -8.98
N ALA A 32 -14.98 3.46 -8.58
CA ALA A 32 -14.51 2.15 -9.05
C ALA A 32 -14.46 1.10 -7.93
N ASP A 33 -14.38 -0.17 -8.33
CA ASP A 33 -13.92 -1.23 -7.45
C ASP A 33 -12.39 -1.26 -7.41
N VAL A 34 -11.84 -1.59 -6.25
CA VAL A 34 -10.41 -1.78 -6.03
C VAL A 34 -10.10 -3.19 -5.55
N TYR A 35 -8.89 -3.65 -5.87
CA TYR A 35 -8.24 -4.74 -5.15
C TYR A 35 -7.33 -4.16 -4.07
N VAL A 36 -7.48 -4.66 -2.84
CA VAL A 36 -6.52 -4.49 -1.75
C VAL A 36 -5.73 -5.79 -1.67
N ILE A 37 -4.43 -5.71 -1.97
CA ILE A 37 -3.51 -6.84 -1.99
C ILE A 37 -2.62 -6.75 -0.75
N THR A 38 -2.61 -7.83 0.04
CA THR A 38 -1.85 -7.90 1.29
C THR A 38 -0.89 -9.09 1.25
N PRO A 39 0.40 -8.88 1.57
CA PRO A 39 1.37 -9.96 1.64
C PRO A 39 1.37 -10.63 3.02
N THR A 40 1.64 -11.93 3.05
CA THR A 40 2.04 -12.66 4.25
C THR A 40 3.36 -13.35 3.98
N TRP A 41 4.33 -13.13 4.87
CA TRP A 41 5.68 -13.66 4.76
C TRP A 41 5.85 -14.89 5.64
N THR A 42 6.44 -15.95 5.08
CA THR A 42 6.67 -17.23 5.78
C THR A 42 8.00 -17.82 5.32
N THR A 43 8.49 -18.82 6.05
CA THR A 43 9.61 -19.67 5.62
C THR A 43 9.14 -20.96 4.92
N GLU A 44 7.82 -21.20 4.89
CA GLU A 44 7.19 -22.42 4.39
C GLU A 44 6.40 -22.16 3.11
N ALA A 45 6.38 -23.15 2.21
CA ALA A 45 5.61 -23.05 0.96
C ALA A 45 4.08 -23.17 1.17
N GLU A 46 3.64 -23.65 2.34
CA GLU A 46 2.23 -23.82 2.65
C GLU A 46 1.54 -22.46 2.76
N VAL A 47 0.42 -22.30 2.06
CA VAL A 47 -0.35 -21.05 2.06
C VAL A 47 -1.06 -20.90 3.42
N PRO A 48 -0.87 -19.78 4.14
CA PRO A 48 -1.56 -19.52 5.39
C PRO A 48 -3.10 -19.54 5.22
N PRO A 49 -3.85 -19.84 6.30
CA PRO A 49 -5.32 -19.83 6.25
C PRO A 49 -5.88 -18.50 5.74
N VAL A 50 -6.77 -18.59 4.74
CA VAL A 50 -7.41 -17.44 4.12
C VAL A 50 -8.46 -16.84 5.06
N LYS A 51 -8.38 -15.54 5.36
CA LYS A 51 -9.38 -14.84 6.17
C LYS A 51 -10.71 -14.72 5.40
N PRO A 52 -11.88 -14.74 6.08
CA PRO A 52 -13.15 -14.49 5.41
C PRO A 52 -13.15 -13.17 4.63
N GLY A 53 -13.62 -13.19 3.39
CA GLY A 53 -13.64 -12.00 2.51
C GLY A 53 -12.30 -11.66 1.85
N THR A 54 -11.29 -12.52 2.01
CA THR A 54 -10.03 -12.46 1.27
C THR A 54 -9.93 -13.68 0.35
N GLU A 55 -9.25 -13.53 -0.77
CA GLU A 55 -8.96 -14.61 -1.72
C GLU A 55 -7.45 -14.78 -1.83
N TYR A 56 -6.98 -16.03 -1.91
CA TYR A 56 -5.59 -16.31 -2.26
C TYR A 56 -5.35 -15.97 -3.73
N TRP A 57 -4.28 -15.21 -4.01
CA TRP A 57 -3.88 -14.90 -5.38
C TRP A 57 -2.71 -15.76 -5.85
N GLN A 58 -1.56 -15.64 -5.20
CA GLN A 58 -0.35 -16.39 -5.56
C GLN A 58 0.68 -16.40 -4.43
N SER A 59 1.62 -17.32 -4.52
CA SER A 59 2.80 -17.39 -3.65
C SER A 59 4.05 -17.18 -4.47
N LEU A 60 4.96 -16.37 -3.96
CA LEU A 60 6.26 -16.10 -4.56
C LEU A 60 7.35 -16.69 -3.67
N LEU A 61 8.26 -17.48 -4.23
CA LEU A 61 9.52 -17.79 -3.57
C LEU A 61 10.46 -16.60 -3.77
N VAL A 62 10.64 -15.81 -2.72
CA VAL A 62 11.39 -14.55 -2.76
C VAL A 62 12.88 -14.80 -2.50
N VAL A 63 13.18 -15.68 -1.55
CA VAL A 63 14.55 -16.14 -1.26
C VAL A 63 14.57 -17.66 -1.28
N ASP A 64 15.31 -18.22 -2.23
CA ASP A 64 15.52 -19.67 -2.37
C ASP A 64 16.87 -20.08 -1.74
N ASP A 65 16.90 -20.10 -0.40
CA ASP A 65 18.07 -20.55 0.35
C ASP A 65 18.08 -22.10 0.46
N PRO A 66 19.24 -22.77 0.30
CA PRO A 66 19.33 -24.21 0.51
C PRO A 66 18.85 -24.63 1.92
N ASP A 67 19.11 -23.81 2.94
CA ASP A 67 18.61 -24.01 4.29
C ASP A 67 17.13 -23.55 4.37
N PRO A 68 16.18 -24.47 4.63
CA PRO A 68 14.75 -24.14 4.69
C PRO A 68 14.40 -23.02 5.68
N GLU A 69 15.18 -22.83 6.75
CA GLU A 69 14.92 -21.78 7.75
C GLU A 69 15.15 -20.37 7.20
N PHE A 70 15.98 -20.22 6.16
CA PHE A 70 16.28 -18.95 5.51
C PHE A 70 15.55 -18.75 4.18
N ARG A 71 14.73 -19.72 3.76
CA ARG A 71 13.82 -19.51 2.63
C ARG A 71 12.76 -18.48 3.00
N THR A 72 12.35 -17.69 2.03
CA THR A 72 11.30 -16.69 2.23
C THR A 72 10.26 -16.82 1.14
N TYR A 73 9.01 -17.07 1.53
CA TYR A 73 7.84 -17.02 0.68
C TYR A 73 7.04 -15.75 0.98
N CYS A 74 6.45 -15.18 -0.07
CA CYS A 74 5.46 -14.12 0.03
C CYS A 74 4.14 -14.62 -0.56
N HIS A 75 3.15 -14.82 0.29
CA HIS A 75 1.80 -15.20 -0.11
C HIS A 75 0.94 -13.94 -0.25
N LEU A 76 0.41 -13.71 -1.45
CA LEU A 76 -0.42 -12.55 -1.77
C LEU A 76 -1.89 -12.93 -1.66
N PHE A 77 -2.63 -12.14 -0.86
CA PHE A 77 -4.07 -12.25 -0.70
C PHE A 77 -4.75 -10.99 -1.22
N THR A 78 -5.92 -11.12 -1.81
CA THR A 78 -6.68 -10.03 -2.41
C THR A 78 -8.06 -9.92 -1.81
N THR A 79 -8.50 -8.70 -1.54
CA THR A 79 -9.90 -8.38 -1.27
C THR A 79 -10.39 -7.39 -2.32
N ARG A 80 -11.51 -7.71 -2.98
CA ARG A 80 -12.20 -6.78 -3.88
C ARG A 80 -13.26 -6.02 -3.11
N ARG A 81 -13.34 -4.71 -3.31
CA ARG A 81 -14.42 -3.88 -2.74
C ARG A 81 -14.68 -2.62 -3.55
N PRO A 82 -15.90 -2.08 -3.51
CA PRO A 82 -16.15 -0.72 -4.01
C PRO A 82 -15.32 0.26 -3.20
N TRP A 83 -14.63 1.17 -3.88
CA TRP A 83 -13.89 2.23 -3.22
C TRP A 83 -14.86 3.18 -2.53
N GLN A 84 -14.57 3.44 -1.26
CA GLN A 84 -15.21 4.48 -0.46
C GLN A 84 -14.13 5.06 0.43
N ARG A 85 -14.05 6.39 0.52
CA ARG A 85 -13.14 7.08 1.44
C ARG A 85 -13.26 6.48 2.84
N GLY A 86 -12.13 6.14 3.43
CA GLY A 86 -12.04 5.54 4.76
C GLY A 86 -12.20 4.01 4.81
N CYS A 87 -12.52 3.34 3.69
CA CYS A 87 -12.82 1.91 3.74
C CYS A 87 -11.59 1.03 4.08
N VAL A 88 -10.38 1.58 3.95
CA VAL A 88 -9.10 0.92 4.26
C VAL A 88 -8.29 1.65 5.35
N ASP A 89 -8.91 2.54 6.13
CA ASP A 89 -8.18 3.38 7.10
C ASP A 89 -7.44 2.57 8.16
N ASP A 90 -8.04 1.50 8.67
CA ASP A 90 -7.37 0.62 9.65
C ASP A 90 -6.07 0.04 9.06
N LEU A 91 -6.10 -0.38 7.79
CA LEU A 91 -4.94 -0.92 7.11
C LEU A 91 -3.88 0.17 6.82
N LEU A 92 -4.31 1.37 6.43
CA LEU A 92 -3.41 2.50 6.21
C LEU A 92 -2.74 2.95 7.53
N ARG A 93 -3.48 2.89 8.65
CA ARG A 93 -2.97 3.18 9.98
C ARG A 93 -1.94 2.14 10.42
N ASP A 94 -2.25 0.86 10.24
CA ASP A 94 -1.29 -0.22 10.53
C ASP A 94 -0.03 -0.14 9.66
N THR A 95 -0.17 0.34 8.41
CA THR A 95 0.97 0.59 7.53
C THR A 95 1.81 1.78 8.00
N ALA A 96 1.18 2.87 8.44
CA ALA A 96 1.90 4.03 9.00
C ALA A 96 2.65 3.69 10.30
N ASP A 97 2.17 2.69 11.04
CA ASP A 97 2.80 2.16 12.25
C ASP A 97 3.84 1.06 11.98
N ASP A 98 4.17 0.76 10.71
CA ASP A 98 5.06 -0.34 10.31
C ASP A 98 4.64 -1.73 10.82
N LYS A 99 3.33 -1.92 11.08
CA LYS A 99 2.78 -3.23 11.48
C LYS A 99 2.47 -4.11 10.27
N VAL A 100 2.19 -3.48 9.13
CA VAL A 100 1.90 -4.12 7.85
C VAL A 100 2.69 -3.40 6.77
N ALA A 101 3.36 -4.16 5.91
CA ALA A 101 4.18 -3.61 4.82
C ALA A 101 3.88 -4.32 3.50
N GLY A 102 4.22 -3.67 2.38
CA GLY A 102 4.11 -4.26 1.04
C GLY A 102 2.69 -4.39 0.50
N ILE A 103 1.74 -3.61 1.04
CA ILE A 103 0.35 -3.63 0.57
C ILE A 103 0.20 -2.87 -0.75
N LEU A 104 -0.64 -3.38 -1.65
CA LEU A 104 -0.98 -2.69 -2.89
C LEU A 104 -2.48 -2.41 -2.93
N ILE A 105 -2.87 -1.19 -3.26
CA ILE A 105 -4.25 -0.83 -3.57
C ILE A 105 -4.29 -0.48 -5.05
N THR A 106 -5.09 -1.19 -5.82
CA THR A 106 -5.09 -1.05 -7.28
C THR A 106 -6.51 -1.07 -7.84
N ASP A 107 -6.68 -0.43 -9.00
CA ASP A 107 -7.88 -0.65 -9.80
C ASP A 107 -7.92 -2.10 -10.31
N THR A 108 -9.10 -2.56 -10.72
CA THR A 108 -9.30 -3.96 -11.15
C THR A 108 -8.52 -4.35 -12.41
N ARG A 109 -7.94 -3.40 -13.14
CA ARG A 109 -7.11 -3.65 -14.34
C ARG A 109 -5.61 -3.53 -14.07
N MET A 110 -5.18 -3.24 -12.84
CA MET A 110 -3.78 -3.04 -12.46
C MET A 110 -3.07 -1.96 -13.28
N GLN A 111 -3.79 -0.88 -13.60
CA GLN A 111 -3.28 0.27 -14.34
C GLN A 111 -2.87 1.43 -13.41
N ARG A 112 -3.42 1.47 -12.20
CA ARG A 112 -3.13 2.48 -11.18
C ARG A 112 -2.92 1.77 -9.86
N ILE A 113 -1.75 1.93 -9.28
CA ILE A 113 -1.37 1.24 -8.04
C ILE A 113 -0.90 2.28 -7.02
N HIS A 114 -1.45 2.20 -5.82
CA HIS A 114 -1.00 2.92 -4.63
C HIS A 114 -0.32 1.92 -3.69
N HIS A 115 0.94 2.17 -3.35
CA HIS A 115 1.77 1.35 -2.48
C HIS A 115 2.18 2.17 -1.25
N PRO A 116 1.34 2.22 -0.20
CA PRO A 116 1.69 2.91 1.04
C PRO A 116 2.72 2.13 1.84
N TYR A 117 3.53 2.87 2.57
CA TYR A 117 4.52 2.39 3.53
C TYR A 117 4.62 3.36 4.70
N ASP A 118 5.48 3.06 5.66
CA ASP A 118 5.69 3.89 6.82
C ASP A 118 6.40 5.20 6.44
N GLY A 119 5.66 6.31 6.47
CA GLY A 119 6.15 7.64 6.12
C GLY A 119 5.72 8.19 4.76
N GLY A 120 5.14 7.37 3.88
CA GLY A 120 4.74 7.81 2.55
C GLY A 120 4.04 6.74 1.71
N ALA A 121 3.92 7.01 0.42
CA ALA A 121 3.38 6.06 -0.54
C ALA A 121 3.99 6.30 -1.91
N ASP A 122 4.14 5.22 -2.67
CA ASP A 122 4.43 5.30 -4.10
C ASP A 122 3.13 5.16 -4.89
N VAL A 123 3.05 5.89 -6.01
CA VAL A 123 1.95 5.78 -6.96
C VAL A 123 2.48 5.41 -8.33
N PHE A 124 2.03 4.28 -8.85
CA PHE A 124 2.38 3.78 -10.17
C PHE A 124 1.21 4.06 -11.14
N LEU A 125 1.50 4.80 -12.20
CA LEU A 125 0.54 5.16 -13.26
C LEU A 125 1.07 4.71 -14.62
N THR A 126 0.17 4.63 -15.59
CA THR A 126 0.50 4.04 -16.90
C THR A 126 1.39 4.92 -17.77
N THR A 127 1.43 6.23 -17.51
CA THR A 127 2.20 7.19 -18.30
C THR A 127 2.95 8.19 -17.44
N SER A 128 4.04 8.75 -17.99
CA SER A 128 4.79 9.84 -17.35
C SER A 128 3.93 11.09 -17.17
N ASP A 129 3.04 11.38 -18.12
CA ASP A 129 2.20 12.58 -18.08
C ASP A 129 1.17 12.50 -16.94
N GLU A 130 0.53 11.35 -16.74
CA GLU A 130 -0.35 11.12 -15.58
C GLU A 130 0.42 11.26 -14.27
N ARG A 131 1.63 10.66 -14.21
CA ARG A 131 2.52 10.75 -13.04
C ARG A 131 2.93 12.18 -12.74
N ASP A 132 3.34 12.94 -13.76
CA ASP A 132 3.79 14.33 -13.62
C ASP A 132 2.64 15.23 -13.17
N GLN A 133 1.46 15.10 -13.78
CA GLN A 133 0.27 15.85 -13.35
C GLN A 133 -0.12 15.54 -11.90
N MET A 134 -0.05 14.28 -11.49
CA MET A 134 -0.34 13.90 -10.11
C MET A 134 0.69 14.44 -9.13
N ARG A 135 1.98 14.32 -9.46
CA ARG A 135 3.07 14.91 -8.68
C ARG A 135 2.84 16.41 -8.48
N ASP A 136 2.52 17.13 -9.56
CA ASP A 136 2.37 18.58 -9.53
C ASP A 136 1.18 19.04 -8.68
N ARG A 137 0.10 18.24 -8.61
CA ARG A 137 -1.03 18.50 -7.69
C ARG A 137 -0.66 18.35 -6.21
N HIS A 138 0.33 17.51 -5.91
CA HIS A 138 0.73 17.14 -4.55
C HIS A 138 2.15 17.58 -4.20
N VAL A 139 2.67 18.60 -4.88
CA VAL A 139 4.07 19.05 -4.75
C VAL A 139 4.42 19.43 -3.31
N ASP A 140 3.49 20.02 -2.57
CA ASP A 140 3.66 20.43 -1.16
C ASP A 140 3.74 19.23 -0.19
N TRP A 141 3.49 18.01 -0.67
CA TRP A 141 3.55 16.79 0.15
C TRP A 141 4.80 15.96 -0.10
N LEU A 142 5.55 16.27 -1.17
CA LEU A 142 6.76 15.53 -1.53
C LEU A 142 7.85 15.73 -0.47
N SER A 143 8.60 14.66 -0.22
CA SER A 143 9.75 14.74 0.67
C SER A 143 10.80 15.69 0.08
N SER A 144 11.38 16.52 0.95
CA SER A 144 12.52 17.37 0.59
C SER A 144 13.83 16.59 0.46
N HIS A 145 13.83 15.32 0.89
CA HIS A 145 15.01 14.47 0.85
C HIS A 145 15.35 14.07 -0.60
N PRO A 146 16.64 14.08 -1.01
CA PRO A 146 17.03 13.79 -2.40
C PRO A 146 16.62 12.41 -2.93
N SER A 147 16.44 11.43 -2.04
CA SER A 147 15.97 10.09 -2.40
C SER A 147 14.44 9.97 -2.50
N GLY A 148 13.70 11.03 -2.22
CA GLY A 148 12.23 11.01 -2.13
C GLY A 148 11.67 10.36 -0.87
N LEU A 149 12.53 9.90 0.05
CA LEU A 149 12.18 9.34 1.37
C LEU A 149 12.33 10.43 2.44
#